data_AF-A0A0F9H1R8-F1
#
_entry.id   AF-A0A0F9H1R8-F1
#
_cell.length_a   1.000
_cell.length_b   1.000
_cell.length_c   1.000
_cell.angle_alpha   90.00
_cell.angle_beta   90.00
_cell.angle_gamma   90.00
#
_symmetry.space_group_name_H-M   'P 1'
#
loop_
_entity.id
_entity.type
_entity.pdbx_description
1 polymer ?
#
loop_
_entity_poly.entity_id
_entity_poly.type
_entity_poly.pdbx_seq_one_letter_code
_entity_poly.pdbx_strand_id
1 'polypeptide(L)' 'MKASEHARVWRGASNRLEVHLDKAIKTGRSKTAIGSAAAATQLALAIADAYEEEAENASD' A
#
# COMPACT_ATOMS: atom_id res chain seq x y z
N MET A 1 3.24 -18.51 0.87
CA MET A 1 2.17 -17.70 1.48
C MET A 1 0.96 -17.78 0.57
N LYS A 2 -0.26 -17.84 1.10
CA LYS A 2 -1.51 -17.78 0.33
C LYS A 2 -1.74 -16.35 -0.20
N ALA A 3 -2.53 -16.17 -1.26
CA ALA A 3 -2.87 -14.84 -1.80
C ALA A 3 -3.41 -13.90 -0.71
N SER A 4 -4.29 -14.40 0.17
CA SER A 4 -4.80 -13.64 1.32
C SER A 4 -3.72 -13.19 2.34
N GLU A 5 -2.62 -13.94 2.47
CA GLU A 5 -1.48 -13.54 3.29
C GLU A 5 -0.67 -12.43 2.61
N HIS A 6 -0.50 -12.51 1.29
CA HIS A 6 0.14 -11.45 0.50
C HIS A 6 -0.66 -10.14 0.55
N ALA A 7 -1.99 -10.21 0.39
CA ALA A 7 -2.90 -9.08 0.56
C ALA A 7 -2.71 -8.37 1.90
N ARG A 8 -2.69 -9.14 3.00
CA ARG A 8 -2.48 -8.59 4.35
C ARG A 8 -1.13 -7.88 4.50
N VAL A 9 -0.06 -8.45 3.95
CA VAL A 9 1.28 -7.85 4.00
C VAL A 9 1.31 -6.51 3.25
N TRP A 10 0.73 -6.46 2.05
CA TRP A 10 0.68 -5.25 1.22
C TRP A 10 -0.24 -4.17 1.79
N ARG A 11 -1.39 -4.56 2.37
CA ARG A 11 -2.26 -3.64 3.12
C ARG A 11 -1.50 -3.03 4.31
N GLY A 12 -0.76 -3.84 5.06
CA GLY A 12 0.10 -3.36 6.15
C GLY A 12 1.23 -2.45 5.67
N ALA A 13 1.79 -2.68 4.48
CA ALA A 13 2.78 -1.80 3.88
C ALA A 13 2.18 -0.44 3.47
N SER A 14 1.00 -0.45 2.84
CA SER A 14 0.25 0.76 2.49
C SER A 14 -0.02 1.63 3.73
N ASN A 15 -0.54 1.03 4.81
CA ASN A 15 -0.83 1.76 6.06
C ASN A 15 0.43 2.42 6.67
N ARG A 16 1.59 1.75 6.59
CA ARG A 16 2.85 2.36 7.06
C ARG A 16 3.30 3.51 6.17
N LEU A 17 3.17 3.36 4.85
CA LEU A 17 3.50 4.40 3.88
C LEU A 17 2.59 5.63 4.04
N GLU A 18 1.32 5.42 4.37
CA GLU A 18 0.38 6.49 4.66
C GLU A 18 0.83 7.34 5.86
N VAL A 19 1.28 6.71 6.96
CA VAL A 19 1.88 7.43 8.11
C VAL A 19 3.11 8.26 7.69
N HIS A 20 3.94 7.72 6.80
CA HIS A 20 5.11 8.43 6.28
C HIS A 20 4.75 9.59 5.36
N LEU A 21 3.75 9.42 4.49
CA LEU A 21 3.18 10.46 3.65
C LEU A 21 2.63 11.61 4.51
N ASP A 22 1.86 11.27 5.54
CA ASP A 22 1.30 12.22 6.49
C ASP A 22 2.39 13.05 7.19
N LYS A 23 3.47 12.38 7.62
CA LYS A 23 4.65 13.04 8.19
C LYS A 23 5.36 13.92 7.17
N ALA A 24 5.49 13.48 5.92
CA ALA A 24 6.14 14.24 4.85
C ALA A 24 5.38 15.54 4.56
N ILE A 25 4.05 15.49 4.53
CA ILE A 25 3.17 16.64 4.38
C ILE A 25 3.32 17.60 5.58
N LYS A 26 3.17 17.09 6.81
CA LYS A 26 3.24 17.90 8.04
C LYS A 26 4.60 18.57 8.25
N THR A 27 5.69 17.94 7.81
CA THR A 27 7.05 18.47 7.93
C THR A 27 7.47 19.34 6.74
N GLY A 28 6.58 19.62 5.79
CA GLY A 28 6.86 20.49 4.65
C GLY A 28 7.95 19.94 3.72
N ARG A 29 7.99 18.61 3.52
CA ARG A 29 8.94 18.00 2.56
C ARG A 29 8.67 18.49 1.14
N SER A 30 9.64 18.28 0.25
CA SER A 30 9.49 18.66 -1.16
C SER A 30 8.29 17.98 -1.80
N LYS A 31 7.65 18.66 -2.76
CA LYS A 31 6.52 18.11 -3.53
C LYS A 31 6.85 16.77 -4.16
N THR A 32 8.09 16.58 -4.63
CA THR A 32 8.56 15.31 -5.18
C THR A 32 8.55 14.20 -4.13
N ALA A 33 9.06 14.44 -2.92
CA ALA A 33 9.06 13.43 -1.86
C ALA A 33 7.64 13.04 -1.43
N ILE A 34 6.74 14.02 -1.32
CA ILE A 34 5.31 13.78 -1.02
C ILE A 34 4.66 12.97 -2.15
N GLY A 35 4.89 13.34 -3.41
CA GLY A 35 4.37 12.63 -4.58
C GLY A 35 4.87 11.18 -4.66
N SER A 36 6.16 10.95 -4.41
CA SER A 36 6.73 9.59 -4.38
C SER A 36 6.13 8.74 -3.25
N ALA A 37 5.94 9.31 -2.06
CA ALA A 37 5.31 8.59 -0.94
C ALA A 37 3.83 8.26 -1.24
N ALA A 38 3.09 9.19 -1.85
CA ALA A 38 1.71 8.97 -2.27
C ALA A 38 1.62 7.86 -3.33
N ALA A 39 2.47 7.90 -4.35
CA ALA A 39 2.51 6.86 -5.39
C ALA A 39 2.85 5.48 -4.82
N ALA A 40 3.82 5.39 -3.91
CA ALA A 40 4.17 4.13 -3.25
C ALA A 40 3.02 3.58 -2.40
N THR A 41 2.29 4.45 -1.70
CA THR A 41 1.10 4.08 -0.90
C THR A 41 0.01 3.50 -1.80
N GLN A 42 -0.30 4.18 -2.92
CA GLN A 42 -1.31 3.72 -3.88
C GLN A 42 -0.91 2.40 -4.56
N LEU A 43 0.37 2.23 -4.91
CA LEU A 43 0.86 0.98 -5.48
C LEU A 43 0.72 -0.18 -4.50
N ALA A 44 1.11 0.02 -3.23
CA ALA A 44 0.96 -1.00 -2.20
C ALA A 44 -0.50 -1.39 -1.97
N LEU A 45 -1.42 -0.41 -2.02
CA LEU A 45 -2.85 -0.65 -1.93
C LEU A 45 -3.37 -1.47 -3.12
N ALA A 46 -3.02 -1.08 -4.34
CA ALA A 46 -3.46 -1.77 -5.56
C ALA A 46 -2.97 -3.23 -5.61
N ILE A 47 -1.74 -3.49 -5.14
CA ILE A 47 -1.22 -4.87 -5.02
C ILE A 47 -2.00 -5.66 -3.97
N ALA A 48 -2.36 -5.04 -2.84
CA ALA A 48 -3.17 -5.70 -1.82
C ALA A 48 -4.54 -6.10 -2.38
N ASP A 49 -5.21 -5.17 -3.07
CA ASP A 49 -6.54 -5.42 -3.66
C ASP A 49 -6.48 -6.52 -4.73
N ALA A 50 -5.43 -6.57 -5.57
CA ALA A 50 -5.25 -7.63 -6.56
C ALA A 50 -5.09 -9.02 -5.92
N TYR A 51 -4.39 -9.12 -4.78
CA TYR A 51 -4.26 -10.37 -4.05
C TYR A 51 -5.53 -10.76 -3.28
N GLU A 52 -6.34 -9.78 -2.83
CA GLU A 52 -7.66 -10.07 -2.26
C GLU A 52 -8.58 -10.64 -3.34
N GLU A 53 -8.62 -10.02 -4.53
CA GLU A 53 -9.36 -10.54 -5.68
C GLU A 53 -8.90 -11.94 -6.08
N GLU A 54 -7.59 -12.20 -6.13
CA GLU A 54 -7.06 -13.54 -6.40
C GLU A 54 -7.48 -14.55 -5.32
N ALA A 55 -7.48 -14.14 -4.04
CA ALA A 55 -7.89 -15.01 -2.94
C ALA A 55 -9.39 -15.33 -2.95
N GLU A 56 -10.23 -14.39 -3.38
CA GLU A 56 -11.68 -14.58 -3.53
C GLU A 56 -12.04 -15.50 -4.70
N ASN A 57 -11.20 -15.51 -5.74
CA ASN A 57 -11.41 -16.29 -6.96
C ASN A 57 -10.62 -17.61 -7.01
N ALA A 58 -9.74 -17.87 -6.05
CA ALA A 58 -9.03 -19.14 -5.94
C ALA A 58 -10.06 -20.25 -5.62
N SER A 59 -10.31 -21.16 -6.57
CA SER A 59 -10.99 -22.42 -6.26
C SER A 59 -10.12 -23.20 -5.28
N ASP A 60 -10.72 -23.66 -4.17
CA ASP A 60 -10.06 -24.43 -3.10
C ASP A 60 -9.00 -25.45 -3.58
#